data_AF-A0A535DCH8-F1
#
_entry.id   AF-A0A535DCH8-F1
#
_cell.length_a   1.000
_cell.length_b   1.000
_cell.length_c   1.000
_cell.angle_alpha   90.00
_cell.angle_beta   90.00
_cell.angle_gamma   90.00
#
_symmetry.space_group_name_H-M   'P 1'
#
loop_
_entity.id
_entity.type
_entity.pdbx_description
1 polymer ?
#
loop_
_entity_poly.entity_id
_entity_poly.type
_entity_poly.pdbx_seq_one_letter_code
_entity_poly.pdbx_strand_id
1 'polypeptide(L)'
;MRATTLSAFLFAFLAAALAMLQAPADSDMFWHLEQGDWTISHGMVLTTDMWSFTRAGATYNTGAWLGDVVMSTAYGPQPVTGTFSGTDSSGLGWLGLDILRAVLVGFAAFFTARITLRVQPHLGWAAVPVLGTILVSRMVWGDRPQLFTLALFPLVLDLLFAWRLEGRTRALVALPFVFVLWANLHNAFVIGLVAVAIFAIDAWLEGERRMRVPALATLVACVVATQL
;
A
#
# COMPACT_ATOMS: atom_id res chain seq x y z
N MET A 1 24.52 -5.91 -8.02
CA MET A 1 23.58 -5.93 -6.87
C MET A 1 23.80 -4.78 -5.90
N ARG A 2 25.03 -4.45 -5.45
CA ARG A 2 25.24 -3.34 -4.49
C ARG A 2 24.89 -1.95 -5.06
N ALA A 3 25.30 -1.64 -6.29
CA ALA A 3 25.04 -0.35 -6.92
C ALA A 3 23.53 -0.11 -7.20
N THR A 4 22.81 -1.10 -7.74
CA THR A 4 21.37 -0.97 -8.03
C THR A 4 20.53 -0.82 -6.76
N THR A 5 20.93 -1.48 -5.67
CA THR A 5 20.26 -1.34 -4.37
C THR A 5 20.51 0.05 -3.79
N LEU A 6 21.74 0.57 -3.87
CA LEU A 6 22.06 1.93 -3.44
C LEU A 6 21.26 2.97 -4.25
N SER A 7 21.13 2.79 -5.56
CA SER A 7 20.30 3.64 -6.41
C SER A 7 18.82 3.60 -6.02
N ALA A 8 18.28 2.42 -5.69
CA ALA A 8 16.91 2.30 -5.20
C ALA A 8 16.72 3.04 -3.86
N PHE A 9 17.69 2.96 -2.95
CA PHE A 9 17.66 3.74 -1.70
C PHE A 9 17.73 5.25 -1.95
N LEU A 10 18.52 5.70 -2.93
CA LEU A 10 18.57 7.11 -3.30
C LEU A 10 17.20 7.59 -3.80
N PHE A 11 16.56 6.84 -4.69
CA PHE A 11 15.20 7.17 -5.16
C PHE A 11 14.18 7.16 -4.02
N ALA A 12 14.25 6.19 -3.12
CA ALA A 12 13.39 6.09 -1.95
C ALA A 12 13.51 7.34 -1.07
N PHE A 13 14.76 7.75 -0.76
CA PHE A 13 15.04 8.93 0.04
C PHE A 13 14.52 10.21 -0.62
N LEU A 14 14.79 10.39 -1.93
CA LEU A 14 14.33 11.57 -2.66
C LEU A 14 12.80 11.62 -2.72
N ALA A 15 12.13 10.50 -3.00
CA ALA A 15 10.68 10.42 -3.04
C ALA A 15 10.05 10.72 -1.66
N ALA A 16 10.62 10.16 -0.59
CA ALA A 16 10.18 10.41 0.78
C ALA A 16 10.37 11.89 1.17
N ALA A 17 11.53 12.48 0.86
CA ALA A 17 11.81 13.89 1.12
C ALA A 17 10.82 14.81 0.36
N LEU A 18 10.53 14.51 -0.92
CA LEU A 18 9.55 15.27 -1.69
C LEU A 18 8.12 15.09 -1.18
N ALA A 19 7.79 13.92 -0.63
CA ALA A 19 6.50 13.68 0.01
C ALA A 19 6.36 14.42 1.36
N MET A 20 7.47 14.71 2.06
CA MET A 20 7.47 15.53 3.28
C MET A 20 7.18 17.01 3.03
N LEU A 21 7.51 17.52 1.84
CA LEU A 21 7.32 18.94 1.51
C LEU A 21 5.87 19.31 1.17
N GLN A 22 4.94 18.36 1.30
CA GLN A 22 3.55 18.53 0.91
C GLN A 22 2.69 18.69 2.16
N ALA A 23 1.82 19.71 2.17
CA ALA A 23 0.82 19.81 3.22
C ALA A 23 -0.31 18.81 2.94
N PRO A 24 -0.87 18.15 3.96
CA PRO A 24 -2.11 17.40 3.82
C PRO A 24 -3.22 18.30 3.30
N ALA A 25 -3.90 17.87 2.25
CA ALA A 25 -4.91 18.69 1.56
C ALA A 25 -6.15 17.90 1.14
N ASP A 26 -6.22 16.61 1.48
CA ASP A 26 -7.32 15.75 1.07
C ASP A 26 -8.53 15.90 1.99
N SER A 27 -9.71 16.17 1.41
CA SER A 27 -10.96 16.32 2.16
C SER A 27 -11.43 15.02 2.81
N ASP A 28 -11.14 13.87 2.21
CA ASP A 28 -11.66 12.59 2.68
C ASP A 28 -10.77 12.03 3.82
N MET A 29 -9.57 12.57 4.00
CA MET A 29 -8.65 12.18 5.07
C MET A 29 -9.30 12.25 6.45
N PHE A 30 -10.09 13.29 6.73
CA PHE A 30 -10.76 13.45 8.03
C PHE A 30 -11.72 12.30 8.34
N TRP A 31 -12.37 11.76 7.30
CA TRP A 31 -13.24 10.59 7.44
C TRP A 31 -12.43 9.35 7.81
N HIS A 32 -11.24 9.17 7.22
CA HIS A 32 -10.33 8.08 7.58
C HIS A 32 -9.80 8.19 9.01
N LEU A 33 -9.49 9.39 9.48
CA LEU A 33 -9.04 9.62 10.85
C LEU A 33 -10.13 9.33 11.88
N GLU A 34 -11.33 9.87 11.70
CA GLU A 34 -12.46 9.65 12.62
C GLU A 34 -12.86 8.16 12.68
N GLN A 35 -12.82 7.45 11.56
CA GLN A 35 -13.05 6.01 11.52
C GLN A 35 -11.98 5.20 12.25
N GLY A 36 -10.71 5.59 12.11
CA GLY A 36 -9.60 4.99 12.84
C GLY A 36 -9.79 5.19 14.34
N ASP A 37 -10.11 6.41 14.76
CA ASP A 37 -10.40 6.76 16.16
C ASP A 37 -11.59 5.97 16.72
N TRP A 38 -12.65 5.80 15.93
CA TRP A 38 -13.81 4.97 16.29
C TRP A 38 -13.42 3.51 16.47
N THR A 39 -12.68 2.96 15.53
CA THR A 39 -12.25 1.55 15.56
C THR A 39 -11.36 1.29 16.78
N ILE A 40 -10.42 2.20 17.07
CA ILE A 40 -9.53 2.13 18.24
C ILE A 40 -10.33 2.20 19.54
N SER A 41 -11.26 3.16 19.65
CA SER A 41 -12.04 3.39 20.89
C SER A 41 -13.06 2.30 21.19
N HIS A 42 -13.64 1.66 20.17
CA HIS A 42 -14.67 0.64 20.34
C HIS A 42 -14.11 -0.79 20.26
N GLY A 43 -12.89 -0.97 19.75
CA GLY A 43 -12.27 -2.29 19.59
C GLY A 43 -12.96 -3.17 18.54
N MET A 44 -13.69 -2.56 17.60
CA MET A 44 -14.39 -3.27 16.54
C MET A 44 -14.42 -2.45 15.25
N VAL A 45 -14.61 -3.12 14.12
CA VAL A 45 -14.67 -2.45 12.80
C VAL A 45 -16.01 -1.76 12.60
N LEU A 46 -15.99 -0.52 12.10
CA LEU A 46 -17.19 0.25 11.81
C LEU A 46 -17.99 -0.37 10.65
N THR A 47 -19.14 -0.97 10.94
CA THR A 47 -19.99 -1.65 9.94
C THR A 47 -21.21 -0.85 9.52
N THR A 48 -21.48 0.27 10.20
CA THR A 48 -22.66 1.11 9.95
C THR A 48 -22.23 2.57 9.82
N ASP A 49 -22.75 3.26 8.82
CA ASP A 49 -22.45 4.66 8.58
C ASP A 49 -23.09 5.55 9.66
N MET A 50 -22.27 6.34 10.36
CA MET A 50 -22.72 7.22 11.43
C MET A 50 -22.79 8.70 11.04
N TRP A 51 -22.02 9.12 10.04
CA TRP A 51 -21.75 10.54 9.78
C TRP A 51 -22.30 11.04 8.44
N SER A 52 -22.72 10.14 7.53
CA SER A 52 -23.27 10.54 6.23
C SER A 52 -24.64 11.19 6.39
N PHE A 53 -24.79 12.41 5.88
CA PHE A 53 -26.04 13.15 5.93
C PHE A 53 -27.24 12.41 5.31
N THR A 54 -27.04 11.71 4.19
CA THR A 54 -28.11 11.04 3.43
C THR A 54 -28.19 9.53 3.62
N ARG A 55 -27.20 8.93 4.30
CA ARG A 55 -27.04 7.47 4.42
C ARG A 55 -26.71 7.00 5.84
N ALA A 56 -26.89 7.84 6.86
CA ALA A 56 -26.78 7.44 8.24
C ALA A 56 -27.62 6.17 8.52
N GLY A 57 -27.01 5.19 9.19
CA GLY A 57 -27.60 3.89 9.50
C GLY A 57 -27.47 2.84 8.40
N ALA A 58 -26.94 3.17 7.22
CA ALA A 58 -26.67 2.18 6.16
C ALA A 58 -25.42 1.35 6.46
N THR A 59 -25.29 0.19 5.82
CA THR A 59 -24.08 -0.63 5.91
C THR A 59 -22.87 0.12 5.36
N TYR A 60 -21.78 0.15 6.12
CA TYR A 60 -20.55 0.86 5.77
C TYR A 60 -19.54 -0.05 5.07
N ASN A 61 -18.70 0.54 4.20
CA ASN A 61 -17.64 -0.21 3.52
C ASN A 61 -16.38 -0.29 4.38
N THR A 62 -16.13 -1.44 4.99
CA THR A 62 -14.99 -1.70 5.89
C THR A 62 -13.65 -1.89 5.19
N GLY A 63 -13.57 -1.55 3.89
CA GLY A 63 -12.49 -1.95 2.98
C GLY A 63 -11.10 -1.37 3.22
N ALA A 64 -10.93 -0.53 4.23
CA ALA A 64 -9.67 0.08 4.60
C ALA A 64 -9.53 0.22 6.12
N TRP A 65 -10.26 -0.58 6.92
CA TRP A 65 -10.35 -0.38 8.37
C TRP A 65 -8.98 -0.35 9.06
N LEU A 66 -8.03 -1.21 8.67
CA LEU A 66 -6.69 -1.21 9.26
C LEU A 66 -5.88 -0.01 8.76
N GLY A 67 -6.11 0.42 7.51
CA GLY A 67 -5.52 1.63 6.96
C GLY A 67 -5.93 2.86 7.76
N ASP A 68 -7.22 2.97 8.09
CA ASP A 68 -7.79 4.02 8.91
C ASP A 68 -7.19 4.02 10.33
N VAL A 69 -7.07 2.85 10.95
CA VAL A 69 -6.39 2.67 12.26
C VAL A 69 -4.92 3.12 12.21
N VAL A 70 -4.19 2.75 11.17
CA VAL A 70 -2.77 3.14 11.00
C VAL A 70 -2.65 4.66 10.82
N MET A 71 -3.54 5.27 10.03
CA MET A 71 -3.56 6.71 9.83
C MET A 71 -3.91 7.46 11.12
N SER A 72 -4.97 7.06 11.82
CA SER A 72 -5.35 7.62 13.13
C SER A 72 -4.21 7.47 14.15
N THR A 73 -3.57 6.31 14.21
CA THR A 73 -2.42 6.08 15.11
C THR A 73 -1.23 6.97 14.75
N ALA A 74 -0.94 7.16 13.46
CA ALA A 74 0.13 8.03 13.01
C ALA A 74 -0.15 9.50 13.37
N TYR A 75 -1.40 9.96 13.21
CA TYR A 75 -1.83 11.28 13.63
C TYR A 75 -1.80 11.44 15.18
N GLY A 76 -2.20 10.40 15.90
CA GLY A 76 -2.45 10.45 17.34
C GLY A 76 -3.95 10.42 17.60
N PRO A 77 -4.51 9.28 18.08
CA PRO A 77 -5.95 9.10 18.15
C PRO A 77 -6.67 10.19 18.95
N GLN A 78 -7.88 10.53 18.53
CA GLN A 78 -8.71 11.59 19.12
C GLN A 78 -10.04 11.05 19.69
N PRO A 79 -10.70 11.82 20.59
CA PRO A 79 -12.07 11.52 20.96
C PRO A 79 -13.00 11.61 19.74
N VAL A 80 -13.78 10.56 19.52
CA VAL A 80 -14.79 10.52 18.46
C VAL A 80 -15.95 11.43 18.84
N THR A 81 -16.14 12.50 18.08
CA THR A 81 -17.23 13.47 18.30
C THR A 81 -18.14 13.63 17.08
N GLY A 82 -17.81 12.95 15.98
CA GLY A 82 -18.43 13.13 14.68
C GLY A 82 -18.00 14.40 13.95
N THR A 83 -17.09 15.18 14.53
CA THR A 83 -16.44 16.30 13.86
C THR A 83 -14.96 16.29 14.22
N PHE A 84 -14.10 16.07 13.23
CA PHE A 84 -12.66 16.07 13.46
C PHE A 84 -12.17 17.49 13.75
N SER A 85 -11.73 17.77 14.97
CA SER A 85 -11.25 19.12 15.37
C SER A 85 -9.79 19.35 14.99
N GLY A 86 -8.98 18.30 14.98
CA GLY A 86 -7.54 18.37 14.70
C GLY A 86 -6.72 19.21 15.68
N THR A 87 -7.29 19.58 16.83
CA THR A 87 -6.65 20.48 17.82
C THR A 87 -6.00 19.74 18.99
N ASP A 88 -6.39 18.49 19.26
CA ASP A 88 -6.10 17.82 20.53
C ASP A 88 -5.22 16.57 20.34
N SER A 89 -4.36 16.54 19.31
CA SER A 89 -3.52 15.38 18.99
C SER A 89 -2.59 15.01 20.14
N SER A 90 -2.80 13.83 20.74
CA SER A 90 -1.90 13.26 21.75
C SER A 90 -0.58 12.73 21.14
N GLY A 91 -0.51 12.65 19.81
CA GLY A 91 0.61 12.12 19.03
C GLY A 91 1.37 13.18 18.23
N LEU A 92 1.85 12.79 17.04
CA LEU A 92 2.65 13.65 16.15
C LEU A 92 1.80 14.60 15.29
N GLY A 93 0.47 14.50 15.36
CA GLY A 93 -0.47 15.30 14.57
C GLY A 93 -0.20 15.17 13.07
N TRP A 94 -0.24 16.31 12.37
CA TRP A 94 0.02 16.39 10.93
C TRP A 94 1.39 15.83 10.53
N LEU A 95 2.42 16.06 11.35
CA LEU A 95 3.76 15.53 11.09
C LEU A 95 3.76 13.99 11.04
N GLY A 96 2.94 13.34 11.87
CA GLY A 96 2.83 11.88 11.86
C GLY A 96 2.26 11.33 10.56
N LEU A 97 1.23 11.99 10.01
CA LEU A 97 0.67 11.65 8.70
C LEU A 97 1.64 11.94 7.57
N ASP A 98 2.35 13.07 7.63
CA ASP A 98 3.39 13.39 6.67
C ASP A 98 4.47 12.29 6.67
N ILE A 99 4.93 11.85 7.86
CA ILE A 99 5.93 10.78 8.01
C ILE A 99 5.41 9.48 7.42
N LEU A 100 4.16 9.10 7.72
CA LEU A 100 3.54 7.92 7.16
C LEU A 100 3.51 7.99 5.62
N ARG A 101 3.05 9.10 5.04
CA ARG A 101 3.04 9.32 3.59
C ARG A 101 4.45 9.20 3.01
N ALA A 102 5.44 9.84 3.62
CA ALA A 102 6.82 9.80 3.15
C ALA A 102 7.41 8.39 3.19
N VAL A 103 7.15 7.62 4.24
CA VAL A 103 7.57 6.22 4.34
C VAL A 103 6.93 5.39 3.24
N LEU A 104 5.61 5.50 3.02
CA LEU A 104 4.89 4.74 1.99
C LEU A 104 5.35 5.10 0.57
N VAL A 105 5.51 6.40 0.28
CA VAL A 105 5.98 6.88 -1.04
C VAL A 105 7.44 6.50 -1.27
N GLY A 106 8.30 6.62 -0.26
CA GLY A 106 9.68 6.16 -0.33
C GLY A 106 9.79 4.65 -0.55
N PHE A 107 8.97 3.87 0.15
CA PHE A 107 8.89 2.42 -0.02
C PHE A 107 8.43 2.04 -1.43
N ALA A 108 7.37 2.69 -1.94
CA ALA A 108 6.91 2.51 -3.31
C ALA A 108 8.02 2.81 -4.33
N ALA A 109 8.69 3.96 -4.18
CA ALA A 109 9.80 4.37 -5.06
C ALA A 109 10.98 3.41 -5.01
N PHE A 110 11.32 2.87 -3.83
CA PHE A 110 12.36 1.85 -3.67
C PHE A 110 12.08 0.63 -4.55
N PHE A 111 10.90 0.02 -4.41
CA PHE A 111 10.56 -1.20 -5.15
C PHE A 111 10.34 -0.93 -6.64
N THR A 112 9.74 0.20 -7.00
CA THR A 112 9.62 0.63 -8.41
C THR A 112 11.00 0.78 -9.07
N ALA A 113 11.95 1.42 -8.39
CA ALA A 113 13.32 1.51 -8.87
C ALA A 113 13.98 0.13 -8.97
N ARG A 114 13.77 -0.74 -7.98
CA ARG A 114 14.37 -2.08 -7.97
C ARG A 114 13.88 -2.96 -9.12
N ILE A 115 12.57 -2.93 -9.42
CA ILE A 115 11.98 -3.63 -10.57
C ILE A 115 12.57 -3.09 -11.86
N THR A 116 12.61 -1.76 -12.01
CA THR A 116 13.10 -1.15 -13.24
C THR A 116 14.56 -1.48 -13.48
N LEU A 117 15.41 -1.35 -12.45
CA LEU A 117 16.85 -1.63 -12.52
C LEU A 117 17.17 -3.11 -12.68
N ARG A 118 16.25 -4.02 -12.34
CA ARG A 118 16.37 -5.45 -12.60
C ARG A 118 16.27 -5.76 -14.10
N VAL A 119 15.41 -5.05 -14.83
CA VAL A 119 15.18 -5.26 -16.26
C VAL A 119 16.08 -4.36 -17.12
N GLN A 120 16.25 -3.10 -16.71
CA GLN A 120 17.05 -2.10 -17.40
C GLN A 120 17.99 -1.40 -16.40
N PRO A 121 19.28 -1.76 -16.33
CA PRO A 121 20.17 -1.34 -15.25
C PRO A 121 20.61 0.14 -15.30
N HIS A 122 20.21 0.91 -16.31
CA HIS A 122 20.58 2.31 -16.42
C HIS A 122 19.65 3.21 -15.59
N LEU A 123 20.24 4.03 -14.72
CA LEU A 123 19.54 4.83 -13.70
C LEU A 123 18.45 5.74 -14.27
N GLY A 124 18.69 6.32 -15.45
CA GLY A 124 17.74 7.22 -16.11
C GLY A 124 16.39 6.57 -16.42
N TRP A 125 16.35 5.25 -16.65
CA TRP A 125 15.08 4.55 -16.91
C TRP A 125 14.28 4.34 -15.64
N ALA A 126 14.92 4.20 -14.48
CA ALA A 126 14.25 4.10 -13.18
C ALA A 126 13.66 5.44 -12.73
N ALA A 127 14.22 6.57 -13.17
CA ALA A 127 13.72 7.89 -12.81
C ALA A 127 12.27 8.12 -13.29
N VAL A 128 11.90 7.66 -14.50
CA VAL A 128 10.57 7.90 -15.07
C VAL A 128 9.43 7.28 -14.24
N PRO A 129 9.41 5.96 -13.93
CA PRO A 129 8.36 5.37 -13.12
C PRO A 129 8.40 5.83 -11.65
N VAL A 130 9.59 6.18 -11.12
CA VAL A 130 9.70 6.78 -9.78
C VAL A 130 9.05 8.17 -9.74
N LEU A 131 9.29 9.01 -10.75
CA LEU A 131 8.60 10.30 -10.89
C LEU A 131 7.09 10.11 -11.00
N GLY A 132 6.64 9.10 -11.75
CA GLY A 132 5.23 8.72 -11.80
C GLY A 132 4.67 8.35 -10.43
N THR A 133 5.42 7.60 -9.61
CA THR A 133 5.04 7.25 -8.23
C THR A 133 4.83 8.49 -7.36
N ILE A 134 5.75 9.45 -7.44
CA ILE A 134 5.67 10.72 -6.69
C ILE A 134 4.51 11.59 -7.18
N LEU A 135 4.24 11.59 -8.48
CA LEU A 135 3.15 12.38 -9.06
C LEU A 135 1.78 11.82 -8.67
N VAL A 136 1.62 10.50 -8.74
CA VAL A 136 0.38 9.80 -8.39
C VAL A 136 0.05 9.95 -6.90
N SER A 137 1.06 9.80 -6.03
CA SER A 137 0.84 9.96 -4.58
C SER A 137 0.28 11.33 -4.23
N ARG A 138 0.71 12.37 -4.96
CA ARG A 138 0.26 13.75 -4.75
C ARG A 138 -1.07 14.06 -5.42
N MET A 139 -1.17 13.83 -6.73
CA MET A 139 -2.24 14.41 -7.55
C MET A 139 -3.50 13.56 -7.56
N VAL A 140 -3.38 12.28 -7.26
CA VAL A 140 -4.48 11.32 -7.44
C VAL A 140 -4.93 10.77 -6.10
N TRP A 141 -4.02 10.46 -5.18
CA TRP A 141 -4.34 9.64 -4.01
C TRP A 141 -4.38 10.37 -2.68
N GLY A 142 -3.68 11.51 -2.54
CA GLY A 142 -3.71 12.31 -1.32
C GLY A 142 -3.34 11.51 -0.06
N ASP A 143 -3.69 12.04 1.11
CA ASP A 143 -3.52 11.36 2.40
C ASP A 143 -4.69 10.43 2.68
N ARG A 144 -4.76 9.33 1.90
CA ARG A 144 -5.79 8.30 2.01
C ARG A 144 -5.17 6.90 2.09
N PRO A 145 -5.92 5.87 2.51
CA PRO A 145 -5.44 4.49 2.55
C PRO A 145 -4.95 3.94 1.20
N GLN A 146 -5.30 4.58 0.07
CA GLN A 146 -4.75 4.29 -1.26
C GLN A 146 -3.21 4.33 -1.30
N LEU A 147 -2.54 5.09 -0.43
CA LEU A 147 -1.08 5.10 -0.33
C LEU A 147 -0.49 3.74 0.06
N PHE A 148 -1.22 2.90 0.81
CA PHE A 148 -0.79 1.53 1.10
C PHE A 148 -0.74 0.69 -0.18
N THR A 149 -1.71 0.85 -1.08
CA THR A 149 -1.71 0.23 -2.42
C THR A 149 -0.51 0.71 -3.25
N LEU A 150 -0.16 2.00 -3.16
CA LEU A 150 1.04 2.53 -3.83
C LEU A 150 2.31 1.84 -3.38
N ALA A 151 2.42 1.56 -2.09
CA ALA A 151 3.59 0.93 -1.49
C ALA A 151 3.65 -0.58 -1.78
N LEU A 152 2.53 -1.28 -1.62
CA LEU A 152 2.48 -2.74 -1.65
C LEU A 152 2.43 -3.31 -3.08
N PHE A 153 1.87 -2.60 -4.05
CA PHE A 153 1.82 -3.10 -5.42
C PHE A 153 3.21 -3.28 -6.06
N PRO A 154 4.13 -2.29 -6.01
CA PRO A 154 5.51 -2.49 -6.47
C PRO A 154 6.23 -3.59 -5.69
N LEU A 155 5.98 -3.76 -4.38
CA LEU A 155 6.53 -4.89 -3.63
C LEU A 155 6.06 -6.25 -4.21
N VAL A 156 4.77 -6.40 -4.51
CA VAL A 156 4.24 -7.63 -5.12
C VAL A 156 4.89 -7.91 -6.46
N LEU A 157 4.98 -6.91 -7.34
CA LEU A 157 5.67 -7.05 -8.62
C LEU A 157 7.13 -7.44 -8.43
N ASP A 158 7.81 -6.81 -7.48
CA ASP A 158 9.21 -7.07 -7.19
C ASP A 158 9.48 -8.51 -6.73
N LEU A 159 8.58 -9.10 -5.93
CA LEU A 159 8.62 -10.51 -5.53
C LEU A 159 8.35 -11.44 -6.70
N LEU A 160 7.36 -11.12 -7.55
CA LEU A 160 7.03 -11.89 -8.76
C LEU A 160 8.20 -11.90 -9.75
N PHE A 161 8.82 -10.75 -10.01
CA PHE A 161 10.01 -10.65 -10.86
C PHE A 161 11.23 -11.35 -10.25
N ALA A 162 11.40 -11.34 -8.93
CA ALA A 162 12.47 -12.09 -8.27
C ALA A 162 12.30 -13.60 -8.47
N TRP A 163 11.07 -14.09 -8.36
CA TRP A 163 10.77 -15.48 -8.66
C TRP A 163 11.00 -15.82 -10.14
N ARG A 164 10.44 -15.01 -11.04
CA ARG A 164 10.42 -15.32 -12.48
C ARG A 164 11.78 -15.15 -13.15
N LEU A 165 12.49 -14.06 -12.88
CA LEU A 165 13.76 -13.75 -13.57
C LEU A 165 14.98 -14.32 -12.86
N GLU A 166 14.92 -14.51 -11.54
CA GLU A 166 16.08 -14.93 -10.73
C GLU A 166 15.91 -16.34 -10.14
N GLY A 167 14.79 -17.02 -10.42
CA GLY A 167 14.50 -18.36 -9.91
C GLY A 167 14.28 -18.43 -8.40
N ARG A 168 14.02 -17.30 -7.72
CA ARG A 168 13.88 -17.22 -6.26
C ARG A 168 12.49 -17.66 -5.80
N THR A 169 12.20 -18.96 -5.83
CA THR A 169 10.89 -19.51 -5.43
C THR A 169 10.46 -19.13 -4.02
N ARG A 170 11.41 -18.91 -3.09
CA ARG A 170 11.09 -18.45 -1.72
C ARG A 170 10.41 -17.08 -1.69
N ALA A 171 10.55 -16.25 -2.73
CA ALA A 171 9.86 -14.96 -2.82
C ALA A 171 8.33 -15.12 -2.84
N LEU A 172 7.82 -16.21 -3.42
CA LEU A 172 6.38 -16.48 -3.49
C LEU A 172 5.76 -16.74 -2.11
N VAL A 173 6.55 -17.25 -1.15
CA VAL A 173 6.08 -17.52 0.22
C VAL A 173 5.68 -16.22 0.93
N ALA A 174 6.28 -15.09 0.58
CA ALA A 174 5.94 -13.80 1.16
C ALA A 174 4.58 -13.26 0.68
N LEU A 175 4.15 -13.61 -0.54
CA LEU A 175 2.99 -13.00 -1.18
C LEU A 175 1.70 -13.17 -0.36
N PRO A 176 1.30 -14.36 0.13
CA PRO A 176 0.09 -14.49 0.95
C PRO A 176 0.09 -13.56 2.17
N PHE A 177 1.21 -13.41 2.87
CA PHE A 177 1.31 -12.50 4.02
C PHE A 177 1.16 -11.03 3.62
N VAL A 178 1.70 -10.64 2.46
CA VAL A 178 1.48 -9.30 1.90
C VAL A 178 -0.01 -9.09 1.60
N PHE A 179 -0.71 -10.10 1.07
CA PHE A 179 -2.15 -9.99 0.78
C PHE A 179 -3.04 -9.97 2.02
N VAL A 180 -2.71 -10.71 3.10
CA VAL A 180 -3.40 -10.56 4.40
C VAL A 180 -3.32 -9.11 4.86
N LEU A 181 -2.10 -8.55 4.88
CA LEU A 181 -1.90 -7.17 5.32
C LEU A 181 -2.61 -6.17 4.38
N TRP A 182 -2.45 -6.33 3.07
CA TRP A 182 -2.98 -5.39 2.09
C TRP A 182 -4.51 -5.39 2.04
N ALA A 183 -5.15 -6.55 2.12
CA ALA A 183 -6.61 -6.64 2.09
C ALA A 183 -7.28 -5.88 3.25
N ASN A 184 -6.60 -5.81 4.39
CA ASN A 184 -7.07 -5.06 5.55
C ASN A 184 -6.72 -3.56 5.47
N LEU A 185 -5.64 -3.20 4.77
CA LEU A 185 -5.21 -1.80 4.59
C LEU A 185 -6.00 -1.07 3.49
N HIS A 186 -6.29 -1.71 2.35
CA HIS A 186 -7.01 -1.09 1.24
C HIS A 186 -7.54 -2.10 0.21
N ASN A 187 -8.82 -1.97 -0.16
CA ASN A 187 -9.51 -2.81 -1.15
C ASN A 187 -8.85 -2.93 -2.53
N ALA A 188 -7.95 -2.02 -2.93
CA ALA A 188 -7.27 -2.14 -4.21
C ALA A 188 -6.22 -3.27 -4.24
N PHE A 189 -6.09 -4.10 -3.20
CA PHE A 189 -5.31 -5.35 -3.26
C PHE A 189 -5.67 -6.23 -4.47
N VAL A 190 -6.89 -6.11 -5.01
CA VAL A 190 -7.34 -6.83 -6.21
C VAL A 190 -6.40 -6.62 -7.40
N ILE A 191 -5.80 -5.44 -7.58
CA ILE A 191 -4.82 -5.22 -8.67
C ILE A 191 -3.55 -6.07 -8.49
N GLY A 192 -3.17 -6.35 -7.24
CA GLY A 192 -2.10 -7.29 -6.92
C GLY A 192 -2.48 -8.74 -7.29
N LEU A 193 -3.71 -9.17 -6.98
CA LEU A 193 -4.18 -10.51 -7.34
C LEU A 193 -4.18 -10.72 -8.86
N VAL A 194 -4.60 -9.70 -9.61
CA VAL A 194 -4.53 -9.70 -11.08
C VAL A 194 -3.07 -9.88 -11.54
N ALA A 195 -2.10 -9.19 -10.94
CA ALA A 195 -0.69 -9.38 -11.28
C ALA A 195 -0.19 -10.80 -10.99
N VAL A 196 -0.54 -11.38 -9.83
CA VAL A 196 -0.20 -12.78 -9.50
C VAL A 196 -0.83 -13.74 -10.51
N ALA A 197 -2.08 -13.52 -10.90
CA ALA A 197 -2.78 -14.33 -11.88
C ALA A 197 -2.11 -14.28 -13.26
N ILE A 198 -1.71 -13.09 -13.73
CA ILE A 198 -0.96 -12.93 -14.99
C ILE A 198 0.31 -13.78 -14.98
N PHE A 199 1.12 -13.68 -13.91
CA PHE A 199 2.35 -14.46 -13.76
C PHE A 199 2.10 -15.97 -13.67
N ALA A 200 0.99 -16.40 -13.05
CA ALA A 200 0.60 -17.80 -12.98
C ALA A 200 0.15 -18.35 -14.35
N ILE A 201 -0.62 -17.58 -15.11
CA ILE A 201 -1.02 -17.92 -16.48
C ILE A 201 0.21 -18.02 -17.37
N ASP A 202 1.12 -17.07 -17.27
CA ASP A 202 2.37 -17.02 -18.02
C ASP A 202 3.26 -18.26 -17.73
N ALA A 203 3.47 -18.62 -16.45
CA ALA A 203 4.14 -19.89 -16.10
C ALA A 203 3.38 -21.14 -16.58
N TRP A 204 2.03 -21.08 -16.63
CA TRP A 204 1.22 -22.14 -17.20
C TRP A 204 1.43 -22.28 -18.71
N LEU A 205 1.53 -21.20 -19.46
CA LEU A 205 1.74 -21.25 -20.91
C LEU A 205 3.14 -21.79 -21.26
N GLU A 206 4.18 -21.47 -20.47
CA GLU A 206 5.57 -21.83 -20.80
C GLU A 206 5.95 -23.30 -20.66
N GLY A 207 5.14 -24.18 -20.09
CA GLY A 207 5.50 -25.62 -19.99
C GLY A 207 6.16 -26.03 -18.69
N GLU A 208 6.76 -25.10 -17.96
CA GLU A 208 7.73 -25.45 -16.91
C GLU A 208 7.07 -25.93 -15.61
N ARG A 209 7.01 -27.26 -15.42
CA ARG A 209 6.41 -27.86 -14.21
C ARG A 209 6.97 -27.30 -12.90
N ARG A 210 8.25 -26.92 -12.89
CA ARG A 210 8.94 -26.30 -11.74
C ARG A 210 8.36 -24.93 -11.35
N MET A 211 7.77 -24.20 -12.29
CA MET A 211 7.22 -22.86 -12.08
C MET A 211 5.69 -22.89 -11.95
N ARG A 212 5.01 -23.77 -12.71
CA ARG A 212 3.55 -23.90 -12.75
C ARG A 212 2.92 -24.17 -11.38
N VAL A 213 3.39 -25.20 -10.68
CA VAL A 213 2.77 -25.63 -9.41
C VAL A 213 2.93 -24.57 -8.32
N PRO A 214 4.14 -24.01 -8.08
CA PRO A 214 4.29 -22.90 -7.13
C PRO A 214 3.44 -21.68 -7.48
N ALA A 215 3.31 -21.32 -8.75
CA ALA A 215 2.54 -20.14 -9.16
C ALA A 215 1.05 -20.29 -8.85
N LEU A 216 0.45 -21.43 -9.20
CA LEU A 216 -0.96 -21.71 -8.89
C LEU A 216 -1.21 -21.82 -7.39
N ALA A 217 -0.35 -22.54 -6.66
CA ALA A 217 -0.46 -22.66 -5.21
C ALA A 217 -0.39 -21.28 -4.54
N THR A 218 0.49 -20.40 -5.03
CA THR A 218 0.61 -19.02 -4.54
C THR A 218 -0.63 -18.20 -4.86
N LEU A 219 -1.18 -18.30 -6.08
CA LEU A 219 -2.42 -17.60 -6.43
C LEU A 219 -3.58 -18.00 -5.50
N VAL A 220 -3.78 -19.30 -5.29
CA VAL A 220 -4.81 -19.81 -4.36
C VAL A 220 -4.57 -19.31 -2.95
N ALA A 221 -3.33 -19.40 -2.45
CA ALA A 221 -2.97 -18.92 -1.12
C ALA A 221 -3.21 -17.41 -0.96
N CYS A 222 -2.91 -16.60 -1.98
CA CYS A 222 -3.21 -15.18 -1.98
C CYS A 222 -4.72 -14.90 -1.97
N VAL A 223 -5.52 -15.63 -2.75
CA VAL A 223 -6.99 -15.46 -2.74
C VAL A 223 -7.60 -15.81 -1.38
N VAL A 224 -7.10 -16.87 -0.74
CA VAL A 224 -7.53 -17.24 0.62
C VAL A 224 -7.07 -16.18 1.63
N ALA A 225 -5.83 -15.68 1.50
CA ALA A 225 -5.27 -14.67 2.39
C ALA A 225 -6.08 -13.36 2.42
N THR A 226 -6.75 -12.98 1.31
CA THR A 226 -7.58 -11.77 1.30
C THR A 226 -8.95 -11.96 1.96
N GLN A 227 -9.27 -13.16 2.44
CA GLN A 227 -10.50 -13.45 3.21
C GLN A 227 -10.25 -13.45 4.73
N LEU A 228 -9.01 -13.15 5.16
CA LEU A 228 -8.57 -13.10 6.55
C LEU A 228 -8.50 -11.66 7.05
#